data_AF-A0A7D4XCB5-F1
#
_entry.id   AF-A0A7D4XCB5-F1
#
_cell.length_a   1.000
_cell.length_b   1.000
_cell.length_c   1.000
_cell.angle_alpha   90.00
_cell.angle_beta   90.00
_cell.angle_gamma   90.00
#
_symmetry.space_group_name_H-M   'P 1'
#
loop_
_entity.id
_entity.type
_entity.pdbx_description
1 polymer ?
#
loop_
_entity_poly.entity_id
_entity_poly.type
_entity_poly.pdbx_seq_one_letter_code
_entity_poly.pdbx_strand_id
1 'polypeptide(L)'
;VLLNHPSHSRQYGPPASADNPLDFSGVDVRVPMLVYVSREKRPGHNHQKKAGAMNALTRASALLSNAPFILNLDCDHYINNSQALRSGICFMLGRDSDTVAFVQFPQRFEGVDPTDLYANHNRIFFDGSLRALDGMQGPIYVGTGCLFRRITVYAFDPPRINVGGPCFPMLGGMFAKTKYQKPGLEMTMAKAKAAPVPAKGKHGFLPLPKKTYGKSDAFVDSIPLASHPSPYVAAYNTAEGIVTDEATMAEAVNVTAAAFEKKTGWGKEIGWVYDTVTEDVVTGYRMHIKGWRSRYCSIYPHAFIGTAPINLTERLFQVLRWSTGSLEIFFSKNNPLFGSTYLHPLQRIAYINITTYPFTAIFLIFYTTVPALSFVTGHFIVQRPTTMFYVYLGIVLATLLIIAVLEVKWAGVTVFEWFRNGQFWMTASMSAYLQAVCQVLIKVIFQKDISFKLTSKLP
;
A
#
# COMPACT_ATOMS: atom_id res chain seq x y z
N VAL A 1 -6.61 -3.74 -29.15
CA VAL A 1 -5.67 -3.56 -30.27
C VAL A 1 -4.31 -4.06 -29.81
N LEU A 2 -3.80 -5.14 -30.41
CA LEU A 2 -2.45 -5.63 -30.15
C LEU A 2 -1.55 -5.03 -31.24
N LEU A 3 -0.57 -4.20 -30.87
CA LEU A 3 0.28 -3.50 -31.84
C LEU A 3 1.39 -4.40 -32.41
N ASN A 4 1.91 -5.34 -31.61
CA ASN A 4 2.86 -6.37 -32.03
C ASN A 4 3.00 -7.46 -30.95
N HIS A 5 3.39 -8.68 -31.34
CA HIS A 5 3.71 -9.74 -30.38
C HIS A 5 5.11 -9.52 -29.80
N PRO A 6 5.28 -9.50 -28.47
CA PRO A 6 6.60 -9.41 -27.87
C PRO A 6 7.39 -10.71 -28.13
N SER A 7 8.50 -10.60 -28.85
CA SER A 7 9.42 -11.73 -29.05
C SER A 7 10.11 -12.10 -27.72
N HIS A 8 10.37 -13.39 -27.49
CA HIS A 8 11.08 -13.86 -26.29
C HIS A 8 12.60 -13.72 -26.40
N SER A 9 13.15 -13.81 -27.60
CA SER A 9 14.58 -13.60 -27.88
C SER A 9 14.90 -12.12 -27.94
N ARG A 10 16.03 -11.70 -27.37
CA ARG A 10 16.54 -10.33 -27.55
C ARG A 10 16.62 -10.00 -29.04
N GLN A 11 16.10 -8.85 -29.42
CA GLN A 11 16.21 -8.34 -30.78
C GLN A 11 17.07 -7.09 -30.70
N TYR A 12 18.25 -7.15 -31.31
CA TYR A 12 19.13 -5.98 -31.35
C TYR A 12 18.70 -5.04 -32.48
N GLY A 13 18.84 -3.75 -32.24
CA GLY A 13 18.51 -2.74 -33.24
C GLY A 13 19.56 -2.62 -34.34
N PRO A 14 19.27 -1.81 -35.37
CA PRO A 14 20.23 -1.54 -36.44
C PRO A 14 21.43 -0.72 -35.91
N PRO A 15 22.62 -0.89 -36.51
CA PRO A 15 23.75 0.01 -36.27
C PRO A 15 23.46 1.41 -36.81
N ALA A 16 24.25 2.39 -36.38
CA ALA A 16 24.15 3.76 -36.89
C ALA A 16 24.29 3.79 -38.42
N SER A 17 23.44 4.58 -39.07
CA SER A 17 23.42 4.75 -40.53
C SER A 17 23.36 6.24 -40.90
N ALA A 18 23.49 6.55 -42.18
CA ALA A 18 23.35 7.92 -42.68
C ALA A 18 21.97 8.54 -42.37
N ASP A 19 20.93 7.71 -42.28
CA ASP A 19 19.54 8.13 -41.99
C ASP A 19 19.21 8.12 -40.50
N ASN A 20 19.98 7.41 -39.67
CA ASN A 20 19.80 7.37 -38.22
C ASN A 20 21.16 7.35 -37.50
N PRO A 21 21.59 8.47 -36.89
CA PRO A 21 22.89 8.57 -36.24
C PRO A 21 22.99 7.77 -34.93
N LEU A 22 21.90 7.19 -34.43
CA LEU A 22 21.88 6.41 -33.20
C LEU A 22 22.21 4.93 -33.47
N ASP A 23 23.21 4.40 -32.76
CA ASP A 23 23.59 2.98 -32.80
C ASP A 23 22.76 2.16 -31.79
N PHE A 24 21.91 1.26 -32.30
CA PHE A 24 21.10 0.36 -31.49
C PHE A 24 21.58 -1.10 -31.54
N SER A 25 22.76 -1.37 -32.12
CA SER A 25 23.31 -2.73 -32.26
C SER A 25 23.52 -3.44 -30.91
N GLY A 26 23.75 -2.69 -29.82
CA GLY A 26 23.84 -3.20 -28.45
C GLY A 26 22.54 -3.13 -27.64
N VAL A 27 21.46 -2.59 -28.21
CA VAL A 27 20.21 -2.29 -27.50
C VAL A 27 19.13 -3.30 -27.89
N ASP A 28 18.49 -3.89 -26.89
CA ASP A 28 17.30 -4.73 -27.10
C ASP A 28 16.13 -3.80 -27.48
N VAL A 29 15.72 -3.81 -28.74
CA VAL A 29 14.67 -2.92 -29.29
C VAL A 29 13.26 -3.42 -29.01
N ARG A 30 13.11 -4.54 -28.31
CA ARG A 30 11.78 -5.03 -27.91
C ARG A 30 11.10 -4.05 -26.97
N VAL A 31 9.86 -3.73 -27.29
CA VAL A 31 9.00 -2.90 -26.44
C VAL A 31 8.14 -3.79 -25.54
N PRO A 32 7.94 -3.43 -24.26
CA PRO A 32 7.00 -4.13 -23.39
C PRO A 32 5.58 -4.13 -23.97
N MET A 33 4.83 -5.22 -23.77
CA MET A 33 3.42 -5.22 -24.15
C MET A 33 2.62 -4.25 -23.28
N LEU A 34 1.86 -3.39 -23.94
CA LEU A 34 0.86 -2.53 -23.30
C LEU A 34 -0.54 -3.08 -23.58
N VAL A 35 -1.28 -3.39 -22.52
CA VAL A 35 -2.67 -3.86 -22.61
C VAL A 35 -3.59 -2.77 -22.09
N TYR A 36 -4.47 -2.26 -22.96
CA TYR A 36 -5.55 -1.36 -22.57
C TYR A 36 -6.78 -2.17 -22.18
N VAL A 37 -7.29 -1.94 -20.96
CA VAL A 37 -8.50 -2.60 -20.47
C VAL A 37 -9.49 -1.53 -20.02
N SER A 38 -10.69 -1.55 -20.61
CA SER A 38 -11.85 -0.82 -20.11
C SER A 38 -12.87 -1.82 -19.62
N ARG A 39 -13.24 -1.72 -18.34
CA ARG A 39 -14.20 -2.64 -17.72
C ARG A 39 -15.63 -2.20 -17.99
N GLU A 40 -16.52 -3.19 -18.07
CA GLU A 40 -17.95 -2.97 -18.17
C GLU A 40 -18.47 -2.24 -16.92
N LYS A 41 -19.34 -1.23 -17.13
CA LYS A 41 -20.10 -0.57 -16.07
C LYS A 41 -21.58 -0.61 -16.45
N ARG A 42 -22.44 -0.97 -15.49
CA ARG A 42 -23.90 -0.97 -15.67
C ARG A 42 -24.58 0.01 -14.72
N PRO A 43 -25.63 0.72 -15.17
CA PRO A 43 -26.48 1.51 -14.27
C PRO A 43 -26.98 0.66 -13.10
N GLY A 44 -27.00 1.25 -11.90
CA GLY A 44 -27.42 0.54 -10.67
C GLY A 44 -26.40 -0.46 -10.10
N HIS A 45 -25.21 -0.61 -10.71
CA HIS A 45 -24.15 -1.45 -10.17
C HIS A 45 -23.00 -0.62 -9.62
N ASN A 46 -22.71 -0.74 -8.31
CA ASN A 46 -21.55 -0.07 -7.71
C ASN A 46 -20.26 -0.70 -8.24
N HIS A 47 -19.42 0.12 -8.87
CA HIS A 47 -18.18 -0.31 -9.51
C HIS A 47 -16.93 -0.13 -8.62
N GLN A 48 -17.09 0.26 -7.35
CA GLN A 48 -16.00 0.24 -6.35
C GLN A 48 -14.76 1.07 -6.73
N LYS A 49 -14.98 2.18 -7.47
CA LYS A 49 -13.95 3.18 -7.82
C LYS A 49 -12.62 2.54 -8.27
N LYS A 50 -11.50 2.86 -7.61
CA LYS A 50 -10.14 2.38 -7.93
C LYS A 50 -9.96 0.90 -7.59
N ALA A 51 -10.44 0.45 -6.44
CA ALA A 51 -10.35 -0.95 -5.99
C ALA A 51 -10.91 -1.94 -7.03
N GLY A 52 -12.11 -1.66 -7.56
CA GLY A 52 -12.72 -2.52 -8.57
C GLY A 52 -11.97 -2.53 -9.91
N ALA A 53 -11.29 -1.44 -10.27
CA ALA A 53 -10.45 -1.41 -11.47
C ALA A 53 -9.19 -2.26 -11.29
N MET A 54 -8.51 -2.14 -10.15
CA MET A 54 -7.32 -2.94 -9.83
C MET A 54 -7.64 -4.44 -9.73
N ASN A 55 -8.80 -4.79 -9.16
CA ASN A 55 -9.27 -6.18 -9.12
C ASN A 55 -9.55 -6.75 -10.51
N ALA A 56 -10.22 -5.99 -11.38
CA ALA A 56 -10.46 -6.41 -12.76
C ALA A 56 -9.15 -6.60 -13.54
N LEU A 57 -8.20 -5.66 -13.41
CA LEU A 57 -6.87 -5.76 -14.02
C LEU A 57 -6.10 -6.99 -13.52
N THR A 58 -6.22 -7.32 -12.24
CA THR A 58 -5.55 -8.50 -11.66
C THR A 58 -6.06 -9.80 -12.25
N ARG A 59 -7.37 -9.89 -12.53
CA ARG A 59 -7.98 -11.06 -13.17
C ARG A 59 -7.58 -11.18 -14.64
N ALA A 60 -7.71 -10.09 -15.41
CA ALA A 60 -7.29 -10.08 -16.81
C ALA A 60 -5.81 -10.41 -16.96
N SER A 61 -4.95 -9.78 -16.15
CA SER A 61 -3.50 -10.02 -16.17
C SER A 61 -3.14 -11.47 -15.86
N ALA A 62 -3.93 -12.19 -15.05
CA ALA A 62 -3.68 -13.59 -14.72
C ALA A 62 -3.87 -14.54 -15.91
N LEU A 63 -4.67 -14.16 -16.89
CA LEU A 63 -4.87 -14.90 -18.13
C LEU A 63 -3.87 -14.51 -19.22
N LEU A 64 -3.49 -13.23 -19.27
CA LEU A 64 -2.62 -12.71 -20.34
C LEU A 64 -1.13 -12.98 -20.10
N SER A 65 -0.61 -12.65 -18.91
CA SER A 65 0.83 -12.75 -18.62
C SER A 65 1.17 -13.45 -17.31
N ASN A 66 0.19 -13.57 -16.41
CA ASN A 66 0.26 -14.20 -15.10
C ASN A 66 1.50 -13.84 -14.25
N ALA A 67 2.05 -12.64 -14.41
CA ALA A 67 3.31 -12.25 -13.78
C ALA A 67 3.25 -12.36 -12.24
N PRO A 68 4.23 -12.98 -11.56
CA PRO A 68 4.17 -13.26 -10.12
C PRO A 68 4.23 -12.00 -9.23
N PHE A 69 4.62 -10.87 -9.79
CA PHE A 69 4.67 -9.58 -9.12
C PHE A 69 3.82 -8.55 -9.87
N ILE A 70 3.19 -7.64 -9.13
CA ILE A 70 2.31 -6.59 -9.65
C ILE A 70 2.80 -5.25 -9.09
N LEU A 71 3.22 -4.33 -9.95
CA LEU A 71 3.49 -2.95 -9.55
C LEU A 71 2.21 -2.12 -9.73
N ASN A 72 1.78 -1.43 -8.68
CA ASN A 72 0.69 -0.45 -8.77
C ASN A 72 1.24 0.98 -8.84
N LEU A 73 0.71 1.77 -9.76
CA LEU A 73 1.01 3.19 -9.97
C LEU A 73 -0.25 3.99 -10.27
N ASP A 74 -0.33 5.18 -9.69
CA ASP A 74 -1.33 6.18 -10.03
C ASP A 74 -0.90 7.00 -11.26
N CYS A 75 -1.87 7.59 -11.97
CA CYS A 75 -1.64 8.31 -13.22
C CYS A 75 -0.83 9.59 -13.08
N ASP A 76 -0.73 10.11 -11.86
CA ASP A 76 0.04 11.29 -11.47
C ASP A 76 1.43 10.93 -10.96
N HIS A 77 1.86 9.66 -11.06
CA HIS A 77 3.20 9.19 -10.68
C HIS A 77 3.90 8.49 -11.84
N TYR A 78 5.17 8.82 -12.06
CA TYR A 78 6.02 8.18 -13.07
C TYR A 78 7.26 7.55 -12.44
N ILE A 79 7.86 6.60 -13.17
CA ILE A 79 9.15 5.99 -12.79
C ILE A 79 10.25 6.97 -13.16
N ASN A 80 10.92 7.52 -12.14
CA ASN A 80 12.04 8.44 -12.32
C ASN A 80 13.39 7.71 -12.36
N ASN A 81 13.51 6.57 -11.67
CA ASN A 81 14.75 5.77 -11.67
C ASN A 81 14.52 4.42 -12.36
N SER A 82 15.26 4.14 -13.43
CA SER A 82 15.19 2.88 -14.18
C SER A 82 15.56 1.64 -13.34
N GLN A 83 16.24 1.81 -12.21
CA GLN A 83 16.55 0.74 -11.26
C GLN A 83 15.42 0.46 -10.24
N ALA A 84 14.29 1.17 -10.30
CA ALA A 84 13.19 1.02 -9.34
C ALA A 84 12.69 -0.44 -9.27
N LEU A 85 12.39 -1.05 -10.42
CA LEU A 85 11.91 -2.43 -10.50
C LEU A 85 12.94 -3.42 -9.94
N ARG A 86 14.20 -3.28 -10.35
CA ARG A 86 15.30 -4.14 -9.88
C ARG A 86 15.46 -4.05 -8.37
N SER A 87 15.45 -2.83 -7.83
CA SER A 87 15.61 -2.57 -6.39
C SER A 87 14.46 -3.16 -5.58
N GLY A 88 13.21 -3.02 -6.06
CA GLY A 88 12.05 -3.62 -5.40
C GLY A 88 12.11 -5.15 -5.41
N ILE A 89 12.51 -5.75 -6.53
CA ILE A 89 12.64 -7.20 -6.68
C ILE A 89 13.74 -7.78 -5.78
N CYS A 90 14.81 -7.05 -5.48
CA CYS A 90 15.84 -7.51 -4.53
C CYS A 90 15.25 -7.88 -3.16
N PHE A 91 14.27 -7.12 -2.65
CA PHE A 91 13.56 -7.46 -1.41
C PHE A 91 12.64 -8.68 -1.54
N MET A 92 12.22 -9.02 -2.76
CA MET A 92 11.33 -10.14 -3.07
C MET A 92 12.06 -11.46 -3.41
N LEU A 93 13.36 -11.40 -3.68
CA LEU A 93 14.21 -12.56 -4.00
C LEU A 93 15.24 -12.92 -2.91
N GLY A 94 15.41 -12.08 -1.89
CA GLY A 94 16.42 -12.23 -0.83
C GLY A 94 16.20 -13.38 0.17
N ARG A 95 17.04 -13.44 1.21
CA ARG A 95 17.10 -14.59 2.15
C ARG A 95 15.81 -14.80 2.97
N ASP A 96 15.03 -13.75 3.23
CA ASP A 96 13.76 -13.79 3.98
C ASP A 96 12.58 -13.18 3.21
N SER A 97 12.65 -13.24 1.88
CA SER A 97 11.66 -12.60 1.00
C SER A 97 10.35 -13.38 0.83
N ASP A 98 10.33 -14.64 1.25
CA ASP A 98 9.20 -15.57 1.17
C ASP A 98 8.00 -15.10 2.00
N THR A 99 8.25 -14.28 3.02
CA THR A 99 7.23 -13.65 3.89
C THR A 99 6.87 -12.22 3.49
N VAL A 100 7.49 -11.67 2.43
CA VAL A 100 7.23 -10.30 1.98
C VAL A 100 6.05 -10.30 1.00
N ALA A 101 4.98 -9.58 1.38
CA ALA A 101 3.79 -9.38 0.57
C ALA A 101 3.94 -8.25 -0.44
N PHE A 102 4.51 -7.13 -0.01
CA PHE A 102 4.72 -5.98 -0.86
C PHE A 102 5.93 -5.14 -0.44
N VAL A 103 6.49 -4.40 -1.40
CA VAL A 103 7.56 -3.44 -1.20
C VAL A 103 7.00 -2.06 -1.51
N GLN A 104 6.97 -1.18 -0.50
CA GLN A 104 6.50 0.19 -0.62
C GLN A 104 7.69 1.12 -0.87
N PHE A 105 7.57 1.97 -1.88
CA PHE A 105 8.51 3.05 -2.14
C PHE A 105 7.98 4.37 -1.54
N PRO A 106 8.87 5.31 -1.15
CA PRO A 106 8.48 6.66 -0.78
C PRO A 106 7.74 7.34 -1.93
N GLN A 107 6.65 8.05 -1.63
CA GLN A 107 6.10 9.03 -2.56
C GLN A 107 6.93 10.31 -2.48
N ARG A 108 7.25 10.86 -3.65
CA ARG A 108 7.98 12.11 -3.80
C ARG A 108 7.26 12.94 -4.82
N PHE A 109 7.23 14.25 -4.60
CA PHE A 109 6.48 15.16 -5.43
C PHE A 109 7.40 16.18 -6.08
N GLU A 110 7.08 16.52 -7.34
CA GLU A 110 7.62 17.67 -8.04
C GLU A 110 6.61 18.82 -8.06
N GLY A 111 7.07 20.02 -8.45
CA GLY A 111 6.21 21.20 -8.54
C GLY A 111 5.72 21.74 -7.19
N VAL A 112 6.39 21.37 -6.09
CA VAL A 112 6.11 21.93 -4.77
C VAL A 112 6.87 23.24 -4.62
N ASP A 113 6.18 24.28 -4.13
CA ASP A 113 6.79 25.58 -3.83
C ASP A 113 7.99 25.42 -2.86
N PRO A 114 9.10 26.17 -3.03
CA PRO A 114 10.27 26.05 -2.17
C PRO A 114 9.99 26.26 -0.67
N THR A 115 8.95 27.01 -0.31
CA THR A 115 8.57 27.22 1.10
C THR A 115 7.70 26.09 1.67
N ASP A 116 7.21 25.20 0.82
CA ASP A 116 6.29 24.08 1.09
C ASP A 116 5.20 24.44 2.10
N LEU A 117 4.50 25.55 1.85
CA LEU A 117 3.49 26.08 2.78
C LEU A 117 2.41 25.06 3.16
N TYR A 118 2.08 24.13 2.25
CA TYR A 118 1.05 23.11 2.45
C TYR A 118 1.59 21.76 2.93
N ALA A 119 2.89 21.69 3.27
CA ALA A 119 3.57 20.48 3.73
C ALA A 119 3.32 19.26 2.80
N ASN A 120 3.34 19.50 1.49
CA ASN A 120 3.03 18.51 0.47
C ASN A 120 4.07 17.39 0.39
N HIS A 121 5.34 17.67 0.70
CA HIS A 121 6.36 16.62 0.71
C HIS A 121 6.14 15.56 1.80
N ASN A 122 5.49 15.94 2.91
CA ASN A 122 5.14 15.06 4.03
C ASN A 122 6.29 14.13 4.48
N ARG A 123 7.52 14.66 4.54
CA ARG A 123 8.74 13.85 4.73
C ARG A 123 8.82 13.19 6.09
N ILE A 124 8.23 13.77 7.13
CA ILE A 124 8.20 13.15 8.47
C ILE A 124 7.49 11.80 8.42
N PHE A 125 6.37 11.73 7.70
CA PHE A 125 5.63 10.49 7.52
C PHE A 125 6.41 9.47 6.68
N PHE A 126 6.95 9.87 5.52
CA PHE A 126 7.65 8.93 4.63
C PHE A 126 9.03 8.52 5.15
N ASP A 127 9.84 9.45 5.67
CA ASP A 127 11.24 9.20 6.04
C ASP A 127 11.42 8.88 7.53
N GLY A 128 10.48 9.33 8.38
CA GLY A 128 10.42 8.98 9.79
C GLY A 128 9.52 7.78 10.03
N SER A 129 8.20 7.98 9.95
CA SER A 129 7.20 7.00 10.40
C SER A 129 7.21 5.70 9.59
N LEU A 130 7.03 5.76 8.26
CA LEU A 130 6.99 4.56 7.41
C LEU A 130 8.30 3.77 7.43
N ARG A 131 9.42 4.49 7.48
CA ARG A 131 10.75 3.88 7.62
C ARG A 131 10.91 3.17 8.97
N ALA A 132 10.40 3.74 10.06
CA ALA A 132 10.40 3.09 11.37
C ALA A 132 9.54 1.81 11.40
N LEU A 133 8.40 1.80 10.70
CA LEU A 133 7.56 0.60 10.58
C LEU A 133 8.27 -0.58 9.91
N ASP A 134 9.26 -0.32 9.05
CA ASP A 134 10.05 -1.37 8.38
C ASP A 134 10.85 -2.24 9.37
N GLY A 135 11.23 -1.66 10.52
CA GLY A 135 11.87 -2.39 11.62
C GLY A 135 10.95 -3.35 12.36
N MET A 136 9.63 -3.23 12.19
CA MET A 136 8.63 -4.05 12.86
C MET A 136 8.08 -5.14 11.93
N GLN A 137 6.90 -4.92 11.34
CA GLN A 137 6.29 -5.83 10.37
C GLN A 137 6.35 -5.28 8.94
N GLY A 138 6.62 -3.98 8.78
CA GLY A 138 6.75 -3.32 7.49
C GLY A 138 5.90 -2.05 7.36
N PRO A 139 6.19 -1.20 6.36
CA PRO A 139 5.38 -0.02 6.06
C PRO A 139 3.96 -0.39 5.62
N ILE A 140 3.02 0.52 5.83
CA ILE A 140 1.66 0.38 5.29
C ILE A 140 1.63 0.63 3.78
N TYR A 141 0.62 0.11 3.10
CA TYR A 141 0.39 0.39 1.68
C TYR A 141 -0.33 1.75 1.54
N VAL A 142 0.26 2.66 0.75
CA VAL A 142 -0.18 4.06 0.61
C VAL A 142 -0.70 4.42 -0.79
N GLY A 143 -1.11 3.42 -1.58
CA GLY A 143 -1.91 3.63 -2.79
C GLY A 143 -1.16 3.68 -4.12
N THR A 144 0.15 3.93 -4.14
CA THR A 144 0.98 3.99 -5.36
C THR A 144 2.43 3.61 -5.06
N GLY A 145 3.23 3.33 -6.09
CA GLY A 145 4.65 3.00 -5.98
C GLY A 145 4.87 1.75 -5.12
N CYS A 146 4.04 0.73 -5.30
CA CYS A 146 4.05 -0.46 -4.45
C CYS A 146 4.10 -1.74 -5.29
N LEU A 147 5.12 -2.55 -5.05
CA LEU A 147 5.35 -3.82 -5.74
C LEU A 147 4.80 -4.97 -4.89
N PHE A 148 3.68 -5.55 -5.31
CA PHE A 148 3.02 -6.67 -4.66
C PHE A 148 3.49 -8.01 -5.20
N ARG A 149 3.50 -9.01 -4.32
CA ARG A 149 3.51 -10.43 -4.72
C ARG A 149 2.07 -10.86 -5.02
N ARG A 150 1.81 -11.36 -6.23
CA ARG A 150 0.44 -11.65 -6.72
C ARG A 150 -0.39 -12.51 -5.76
N ILE A 151 0.22 -13.54 -5.15
CA ILE A 151 -0.46 -14.48 -4.25
C ILE A 151 -1.12 -13.79 -3.05
N THR A 152 -0.56 -12.67 -2.59
CA THR A 152 -1.09 -11.96 -1.42
C THR A 152 -2.36 -11.18 -1.77
N VAL A 153 -2.46 -10.75 -3.02
CA VAL A 153 -3.70 -10.20 -3.61
C VAL A 153 -4.77 -11.29 -3.70
N TYR A 154 -4.38 -12.54 -3.98
CA TYR A 154 -5.27 -13.71 -3.92
C TYR A 154 -5.57 -14.22 -2.51
N ALA A 155 -5.11 -13.50 -1.48
CA ALA A 155 -5.38 -13.80 -0.08
C ALA A 155 -4.78 -15.13 0.39
N PHE A 156 -3.68 -15.59 -0.21
CA PHE A 156 -2.91 -16.72 0.31
C PHE A 156 -2.28 -16.37 1.66
N ASP A 157 -2.14 -17.37 2.52
CA ASP A 157 -1.40 -17.25 3.77
C ASP A 157 0.12 -17.34 3.51
N PRO A 158 0.96 -16.71 4.34
CA PRO A 158 2.40 -16.77 4.16
C PRO A 158 2.95 -18.19 4.41
N PRO A 159 4.06 -18.58 3.74
CA PRO A 159 4.69 -19.90 3.92
C PRO A 159 5.08 -20.18 5.38
N ARG A 160 5.41 -19.13 6.12
CA ARG A 160 5.72 -19.16 7.55
C ARG A 160 5.26 -17.86 8.19
N ILE A 161 4.87 -17.95 9.45
CA ILE A 161 4.47 -16.79 10.24
C ILE A 161 5.60 -16.49 11.23
N ASN A 162 6.30 -15.38 11.02
CA ASN A 162 7.32 -14.88 11.96
C ASN A 162 6.72 -13.73 12.77
N VAL A 163 5.91 -14.05 13.77
CA VAL A 163 5.40 -13.06 14.75
C VAL A 163 6.47 -12.85 15.83
N GLY A 164 7.53 -12.13 15.51
CA GLY A 164 8.59 -11.84 16.46
C GLY A 164 9.53 -10.80 15.90
N GLY A 165 9.41 -9.57 16.37
CA GLY A 165 10.50 -8.61 16.25
C GLY A 165 11.69 -9.03 17.13
N PRO A 166 12.85 -8.37 16.98
CA PRO A 166 14.05 -8.69 17.76
C PRO A 166 13.87 -8.59 19.30
N CYS A 167 12.85 -7.87 19.79
CA CYS A 167 12.57 -7.75 21.23
C CYS A 167 11.82 -8.92 21.87
N PHE A 168 11.17 -9.81 21.12
CA PHE A 168 10.41 -10.94 21.71
C PHE A 168 10.56 -12.25 20.90
N PRO A 169 11.79 -12.76 20.74
CA PRO A 169 12.05 -13.96 19.94
C PRO A 169 11.37 -15.23 20.49
N MET A 170 11.09 -15.30 21.80
CA MET A 170 10.47 -16.47 22.43
C MET A 170 8.99 -16.69 22.07
N LEU A 171 8.26 -15.65 21.64
CA LEU A 171 6.85 -15.81 21.21
C LEU A 171 6.72 -16.21 19.73
N GLY A 172 7.78 -16.05 18.92
CA GLY A 172 7.74 -16.34 17.49
C GLY A 172 7.65 -17.83 17.13
N GLY A 173 7.96 -18.72 18.08
CA GLY A 173 7.98 -20.18 17.87
C GLY A 173 6.67 -20.91 18.15
N MET A 174 5.77 -20.36 19.00
CA MET A 174 4.56 -21.08 19.43
C MET A 174 3.42 -21.08 18.40
N PHE A 175 3.48 -20.22 17.39
CA PHE A 175 2.40 -20.06 16.38
C PHE A 175 2.78 -20.52 14.97
N ALA A 176 4.01 -20.98 14.75
CA ALA A 176 4.42 -21.53 13.46
C ALA A 176 3.78 -22.92 13.25
N LYS A 177 2.65 -22.96 12.53
CA LYS A 177 1.89 -24.20 12.30
C LYS A 177 2.59 -25.25 11.43
N THR A 178 3.78 -25.00 10.88
CA THR A 178 4.46 -25.95 9.97
C THR A 178 5.97 -25.71 9.89
N LYS A 179 6.75 -26.81 9.78
CA LYS A 179 8.17 -26.75 9.37
C LYS A 179 8.24 -26.36 7.89
N TYR A 180 8.55 -25.09 7.60
CA TYR A 180 8.85 -24.64 6.24
C TYR A 180 10.34 -24.86 5.96
N GLN A 181 10.65 -25.74 5.02
CA GLN A 181 12.01 -25.93 4.53
C GLN A 181 12.22 -25.01 3.34
N LYS A 182 13.03 -23.96 3.55
CA LYS A 182 13.29 -22.94 2.54
C LYS A 182 13.93 -23.60 1.30
N PRO A 183 13.46 -23.34 0.08
CA PRO A 183 14.21 -23.69 -1.12
C PRO A 183 15.56 -22.99 -1.09
N GLY A 184 16.65 -23.71 -1.36
CA GLY A 184 17.99 -23.13 -1.43
C GLY A 184 18.04 -21.96 -2.42
N LEU A 185 18.87 -20.96 -2.15
CA LEU A 185 19.11 -19.85 -3.08
C LEU A 185 19.67 -20.36 -4.43
N GLU A 186 20.30 -21.52 -4.41
CA GLU A 186 20.82 -22.27 -5.57
C GLU A 186 19.77 -23.13 -6.29
N MET A 187 18.55 -22.62 -6.44
CA MET A 187 17.58 -23.28 -7.31
C MET A 187 17.76 -22.74 -8.73
N THR A 188 18.60 -23.42 -9.50
CA THR A 188 18.73 -23.19 -10.95
C THR A 188 17.40 -23.46 -11.64
N MET A 189 17.13 -22.80 -12.78
CA MET A 189 15.90 -23.06 -13.58
C MET A 189 15.69 -24.56 -13.88
N ALA A 190 16.76 -25.35 -13.95
CA ALA A 190 16.71 -26.80 -14.12
C ALA A 190 16.05 -27.55 -12.94
N LYS A 191 16.23 -27.09 -11.69
CA LYS A 191 15.56 -27.66 -10.49
C LYS A 191 14.14 -27.11 -10.32
N ALA A 192 13.85 -25.91 -10.82
CA ALA A 192 12.48 -25.36 -10.85
C ALA A 192 11.54 -26.20 -11.74
N LYS A 193 12.07 -26.75 -12.84
CA LYS A 193 11.35 -27.63 -13.78
C LYS A 193 10.88 -28.96 -13.18
N ALA A 194 11.47 -29.39 -12.06
CA ALA A 194 11.16 -30.65 -11.39
C ALA A 194 10.32 -30.49 -10.09
N ALA A 195 9.98 -29.25 -9.72
CA ALA A 195 9.22 -28.99 -8.50
C ALA A 195 7.71 -29.23 -8.75
N PRO A 196 7.05 -30.13 -8.00
CA PRO A 196 5.62 -30.33 -8.16
C PRO A 196 4.85 -29.06 -7.81
N VAL A 197 3.88 -28.69 -8.66
CA VAL A 197 2.83 -27.72 -8.30
C VAL A 197 2.22 -28.23 -7.00
N PRO A 198 2.17 -27.44 -5.91
CA PRO A 198 1.75 -27.95 -4.61
C PRO A 198 0.28 -28.39 -4.64
N ALA A 199 0.06 -29.67 -4.95
CA ALA A 199 -1.21 -30.35 -4.85
C ALA A 199 -1.50 -30.52 -3.36
N LYS A 200 -2.49 -29.77 -2.85
CA LYS A 200 -3.04 -29.89 -1.50
C LYS A 200 -2.00 -29.88 -0.37
N GLY A 201 -1.69 -28.66 0.09
CA GLY A 201 -1.45 -28.32 1.49
C GLY A 201 -0.82 -29.36 2.42
N LYS A 202 0.51 -29.55 2.31
CA LYS A 202 1.36 -29.82 3.48
C LYS A 202 2.26 -28.63 3.87
N HIS A 203 2.19 -27.51 3.12
CA HIS A 203 3.04 -26.33 3.31
C HIS A 203 2.27 -24.99 3.34
N GLY A 204 1.13 -24.89 4.04
CA GLY A 204 0.48 -23.60 4.36
C GLY A 204 -0.11 -22.79 3.19
N PHE A 205 0.16 -23.15 1.94
CA PHE A 205 -0.44 -22.59 0.73
C PHE A 205 -1.78 -23.27 0.45
N LEU A 206 -2.83 -22.90 1.19
CA LEU A 206 -4.18 -23.34 0.88
C LEU A 206 -4.86 -22.25 0.05
N PRO A 207 -5.08 -22.46 -1.28
CA PRO A 207 -5.94 -21.56 -2.03
C PRO A 207 -7.34 -21.61 -1.39
N LEU A 208 -8.01 -20.45 -1.36
CA LEU A 208 -9.44 -20.40 -1.03
C LEU A 208 -10.24 -21.35 -1.95
N PRO A 209 -11.44 -21.79 -1.54
CA PRO A 209 -12.28 -22.61 -2.41
C PRO A 209 -12.42 -22.01 -3.81
N LYS A 210 -12.40 -22.83 -4.86
CA LYS A 210 -12.48 -22.37 -6.27
C LYS A 210 -13.63 -21.36 -6.49
N LYS A 211 -14.79 -21.63 -5.88
CA LYS A 211 -15.99 -20.77 -5.93
C LYS A 211 -15.75 -19.34 -5.42
N THR A 212 -14.79 -19.13 -4.54
CA THR A 212 -14.45 -17.81 -3.99
C THR A 212 -13.76 -16.93 -5.04
N TYR A 213 -13.00 -17.52 -5.97
CA TYR A 213 -12.28 -16.79 -7.01
C TYR A 213 -13.15 -16.42 -8.21
N GLY A 214 -14.14 -17.24 -8.55
CA GLY A 214 -15.06 -16.98 -9.65
C GLY A 214 -15.54 -18.26 -10.33
N LYS A 215 -16.26 -18.08 -11.44
CA LYS A 215 -16.83 -19.18 -12.24
C LYS A 215 -15.98 -19.57 -13.45
N SER A 216 -14.94 -18.79 -13.76
CA SER A 216 -14.03 -19.05 -14.88
C SER A 216 -13.01 -20.10 -14.49
N ASP A 217 -13.11 -21.30 -15.07
CA ASP A 217 -12.14 -22.37 -14.81
C ASP A 217 -10.75 -21.99 -15.33
N ALA A 218 -10.66 -21.36 -16.50
CA ALA A 218 -9.40 -20.87 -17.06
C ALA A 218 -8.66 -19.90 -16.09
N PHE A 219 -9.39 -18.96 -15.49
CA PHE A 219 -8.81 -18.06 -14.49
C PHE A 219 -8.46 -18.78 -13.19
N VAL A 220 -9.34 -19.64 -12.69
CA VAL A 220 -9.12 -20.34 -11.43
C VAL A 220 -7.93 -21.29 -11.51
N ASP A 221 -7.73 -21.94 -12.66
CA ASP A 221 -6.62 -22.86 -12.90
C ASP A 221 -5.30 -22.13 -13.18
N SER A 222 -5.33 -20.84 -13.54
CA SER A 222 -4.10 -20.02 -13.67
C SER A 222 -3.53 -19.55 -12.31
N ILE A 223 -4.35 -19.48 -11.26
CA ILE A 223 -3.95 -19.02 -9.93
C ILE A 223 -2.84 -19.91 -9.31
N PRO A 224 -2.95 -21.26 -9.29
CA PRO A 224 -1.90 -22.12 -8.75
C PRO A 224 -0.54 -21.95 -9.41
N LEU A 225 -0.49 -21.59 -10.71
CA LEU A 225 0.76 -21.43 -11.47
C LEU A 225 1.62 -20.29 -10.90
N ALA A 226 0.99 -19.16 -10.60
CA ALA A 226 1.63 -18.03 -9.94
C ALA A 226 1.74 -18.18 -8.41
N SER A 227 1.19 -19.27 -7.85
CA SER A 227 1.11 -19.46 -6.40
C SER A 227 2.40 -19.99 -5.75
N HIS A 228 3.41 -20.37 -6.54
CA HIS A 228 4.58 -21.03 -5.97
C HIS A 228 5.40 -20.08 -5.06
N PRO A 229 5.71 -20.47 -3.80
CA PRO A 229 6.44 -19.59 -2.87
C PRO A 229 7.82 -19.16 -3.38
N SER A 230 8.50 -20.04 -4.12
CA SER A 230 9.71 -19.65 -4.86
C SER A 230 9.35 -18.80 -6.08
N PRO A 231 9.84 -17.56 -6.15
CA PRO A 231 9.59 -16.65 -7.27
C PRO A 231 10.19 -17.16 -8.59
N TYR A 232 11.23 -18.00 -8.53
CA TYR A 232 11.85 -18.60 -9.71
C TYR A 232 10.94 -19.66 -10.36
N VAL A 233 10.30 -20.50 -9.53
CA VAL A 233 9.35 -21.51 -10.02
C VAL A 233 8.07 -20.83 -10.47
N ALA A 234 7.58 -19.83 -9.74
CA ALA A 234 6.43 -19.06 -10.17
C ALA A 234 6.70 -18.42 -11.55
N ALA A 235 7.85 -17.76 -11.72
CA ALA A 235 8.25 -17.19 -13.00
C ALA A 235 8.39 -18.25 -14.10
N TYR A 236 8.91 -19.44 -13.80
CA TYR A 236 9.00 -20.55 -14.75
C TYR A 236 7.62 -21.11 -15.14
N ASN A 237 6.74 -21.33 -14.16
CA ASN A 237 5.38 -21.83 -14.38
C ASN A 237 4.52 -20.86 -15.19
N THR A 238 4.83 -19.57 -15.10
CA THR A 238 4.19 -18.50 -15.87
C THR A 238 5.08 -18.04 -17.03
N ALA A 239 6.11 -18.81 -17.40
CA ALA A 239 7.00 -18.49 -18.51
C ALA A 239 6.45 -18.92 -19.88
N GLU A 240 5.39 -19.73 -19.91
CA GLU A 240 4.55 -19.81 -21.10
C GLU A 240 4.09 -18.39 -21.41
N GLY A 241 4.50 -17.90 -22.58
CA GLY A 241 4.59 -16.47 -22.89
C GLY A 241 3.27 -15.70 -22.81
N ILE A 242 3.32 -14.45 -23.26
CA ILE A 242 2.12 -13.62 -23.23
C ILE A 242 1.06 -14.22 -24.15
N VAL A 243 -0.06 -14.61 -23.56
CA VAL A 243 -1.15 -15.32 -24.22
C VAL A 243 -2.02 -14.30 -24.94
N THR A 244 -2.12 -14.46 -26.26
CA THR A 244 -2.85 -13.55 -27.14
C THR A 244 -3.86 -14.28 -28.04
N ASP A 245 -4.16 -15.54 -27.76
CA ASP A 245 -5.19 -16.24 -28.52
C ASP A 245 -6.57 -15.62 -28.29
N GLU A 246 -7.42 -15.68 -29.31
CA GLU A 246 -8.72 -15.02 -29.29
C GLU A 246 -9.63 -15.55 -28.17
N ALA A 247 -9.51 -16.84 -27.83
CA ALA A 247 -10.29 -17.45 -26.76
C ALA A 247 -9.88 -16.94 -25.38
N THR A 248 -8.57 -16.85 -25.08
CA THR A 248 -8.06 -16.27 -23.83
C THR A 248 -8.37 -14.78 -23.75
N MET A 249 -8.32 -14.05 -24.86
CA MET A 249 -8.72 -12.64 -24.90
C MET A 249 -10.21 -12.47 -24.60
N ALA A 250 -11.08 -13.30 -25.19
CA ALA A 250 -12.50 -13.31 -24.89
C ALA A 250 -12.78 -13.64 -23.42
N GLU A 251 -12.04 -14.60 -22.86
CA GLU A 251 -12.16 -14.96 -21.45
C GLU A 251 -11.61 -13.86 -20.52
N ALA A 252 -10.54 -13.17 -20.92
CA ALA A 252 -10.03 -12.00 -20.21
C ALA A 252 -11.07 -10.87 -20.15
N VAL A 253 -11.85 -10.67 -21.22
CA VAL A 253 -12.99 -9.74 -21.22
C VAL A 253 -14.08 -10.25 -20.26
N ASN A 254 -14.44 -11.53 -20.32
CA ASN A 254 -15.45 -12.15 -19.46
C ASN A 254 -15.14 -11.98 -17.96
N VAL A 255 -13.90 -12.21 -17.53
CA VAL A 255 -13.50 -12.04 -16.12
C VAL A 255 -13.46 -10.58 -15.65
N THR A 256 -13.50 -9.62 -16.57
CA THR A 256 -13.58 -8.17 -16.24
C THR A 256 -15.02 -7.65 -16.18
N ALA A 257 -16.00 -8.47 -16.55
CA ALA A 257 -17.40 -8.08 -16.58
C ALA A 257 -17.93 -7.66 -15.20
N ALA A 258 -18.88 -6.73 -15.18
CA ALA A 258 -19.44 -6.20 -13.93
C ALA A 258 -20.11 -7.29 -13.08
N ALA A 259 -20.69 -8.31 -13.72
CA ALA A 259 -21.37 -9.40 -13.05
C ALA A 259 -20.43 -10.47 -12.48
N PHE A 260 -19.16 -10.50 -12.87
CA PHE A 260 -18.22 -11.56 -12.51
C PHE A 260 -18.04 -11.67 -10.99
N GLU A 261 -18.03 -10.54 -10.29
CA GLU A 261 -17.75 -10.47 -8.86
C GLU A 261 -18.95 -10.89 -7.99
N LYS A 262 -20.14 -11.05 -8.58
CA LYS A 262 -21.35 -11.44 -7.84
C LYS A 262 -21.19 -12.84 -7.24
N LYS A 263 -21.42 -12.93 -5.92
CA LYS A 263 -21.29 -14.17 -5.12
C LYS A 263 -19.88 -14.75 -5.12
N THR A 264 -18.87 -13.91 -5.33
CA THR A 264 -17.45 -14.27 -5.18
C THR A 264 -16.86 -13.58 -3.94
N GLY A 265 -15.62 -13.91 -3.59
CA GLY A 265 -14.87 -13.26 -2.51
C GLY A 265 -14.13 -11.98 -2.93
N TRP A 266 -14.24 -11.55 -4.20
CA TRP A 266 -13.57 -10.33 -4.67
C TRP A 266 -14.03 -9.08 -3.90
N GLY A 267 -13.05 -8.29 -3.46
CA GLY A 267 -13.25 -7.10 -2.64
C GLY A 267 -13.55 -7.34 -1.16
N LYS A 268 -14.01 -8.54 -0.81
CA LYS A 268 -14.30 -8.93 0.58
C LYS A 268 -13.12 -9.68 1.19
N GLU A 269 -12.74 -10.79 0.56
CA GLU A 269 -11.68 -11.70 1.01
C GLU A 269 -10.44 -11.62 0.10
N ILE A 270 -10.65 -11.36 -1.19
CA ILE A 270 -9.64 -11.37 -2.26
C ILE A 270 -9.52 -9.97 -2.86
N GLY A 271 -8.32 -9.61 -3.34
CA GLY A 271 -8.11 -8.38 -4.09
C GLY A 271 -8.10 -7.13 -3.22
N TRP A 272 -8.06 -5.94 -3.81
CA TRP A 272 -8.23 -4.68 -3.10
C TRP A 272 -9.61 -4.60 -2.47
N VAL A 273 -9.66 -4.14 -1.23
CA VAL A 273 -10.87 -4.16 -0.39
C VAL A 273 -11.92 -3.16 -0.90
N TYR A 274 -13.19 -3.56 -0.86
CA TYR A 274 -14.34 -2.76 -1.28
C TYR A 274 -14.98 -1.98 -0.15
N ASP A 275 -15.91 -1.09 -0.51
CA ASP A 275 -16.78 -0.35 0.41
C ASP A 275 -16.02 0.52 1.42
N THR A 276 -14.84 1.01 1.03
CA THR A 276 -14.04 1.97 1.79
C THR A 276 -13.46 3.05 0.87
N VAL A 277 -13.21 4.24 1.42
CA VAL A 277 -12.53 5.33 0.70
C VAL A 277 -11.01 5.14 0.64
N THR A 278 -10.44 4.42 1.60
CA THR A 278 -9.00 4.18 1.76
C THR A 278 -8.72 2.69 1.58
N GLU A 279 -8.95 2.19 0.36
CA GLU A 279 -8.75 0.76 0.05
C GLU A 279 -7.29 0.34 0.22
N ASP A 280 -6.36 1.29 0.09
CA ASP A 280 -4.94 1.12 0.21
C ASP A 280 -4.54 0.65 1.62
N VAL A 281 -4.79 1.46 2.64
CA VAL A 281 -4.38 1.16 4.02
C VAL A 281 -5.02 -0.14 4.49
N VAL A 282 -6.30 -0.35 4.22
CA VAL A 282 -7.01 -1.57 4.66
C VAL A 282 -6.53 -2.82 3.91
N THR A 283 -6.17 -2.71 2.63
CA THR A 283 -5.63 -3.85 1.86
C THR A 283 -4.27 -4.26 2.41
N GLY A 284 -3.41 -3.29 2.73
CA GLY A 284 -2.14 -3.55 3.42
C GLY A 284 -2.32 -4.16 4.80
N TYR A 285 -3.23 -3.61 5.61
CA TYR A 285 -3.60 -4.15 6.92
C TYR A 285 -4.08 -5.60 6.84
N ARG A 286 -4.94 -5.92 5.86
CA ARG A 286 -5.47 -7.28 5.64
C ARG A 286 -4.36 -8.29 5.34
N MET A 287 -3.31 -7.87 4.63
CA MET A 287 -2.13 -8.72 4.41
C MET A 287 -1.34 -8.91 5.71
N HIS A 288 -1.13 -7.84 6.49
CA HIS A 288 -0.37 -7.91 7.75
C HIS A 288 -1.07 -8.76 8.83
N ILE A 289 -2.40 -8.73 8.96
CA ILE A 289 -3.11 -9.59 9.93
C ILE A 289 -3.05 -11.08 9.58
N LYS A 290 -2.73 -11.42 8.32
CA LYS A 290 -2.43 -12.81 7.91
C LYS A 290 -0.98 -13.22 8.23
N GLY A 291 -0.17 -12.31 8.77
CA GLY A 291 1.24 -12.57 9.12
C GLY A 291 2.23 -12.24 8.00
N TRP A 292 1.77 -11.67 6.88
CA TRP A 292 2.69 -11.15 5.86
C TRP A 292 3.47 -9.94 6.38
N ARG A 293 4.68 -9.77 5.86
CA ARG A 293 5.52 -8.60 6.08
C ARG A 293 5.52 -7.70 4.85
N SER A 294 5.81 -6.43 5.02
CA SER A 294 6.14 -5.52 3.90
C SER A 294 7.54 -4.96 4.10
N ARG A 295 8.08 -4.36 3.03
CA ARG A 295 9.41 -3.74 3.05
C ARG A 295 9.38 -2.31 2.54
N TYR A 296 10.21 -1.46 3.11
CA TYR A 296 10.39 -0.08 2.66
C TYR A 296 11.64 0.04 1.78
N CYS A 297 11.46 0.43 0.51
CA CYS A 297 12.57 0.57 -0.44
C CYS A 297 12.79 2.05 -0.77
N SER A 298 13.85 2.63 -0.21
CA SER A 298 14.28 3.99 -0.55
C SER A 298 15.59 3.94 -1.33
N ILE A 299 15.59 4.50 -2.53
CA ILE A 299 16.75 4.58 -3.43
C ILE A 299 16.97 6.02 -3.88
N TYR A 300 18.21 6.31 -4.29
CA TYR A 300 18.61 7.59 -4.86
C TYR A 300 19.22 7.39 -6.26
N PRO A 301 18.82 8.15 -7.29
CA PRO A 301 17.68 9.07 -7.33
C PRO A 301 16.35 8.39 -7.01
N HIS A 302 15.35 9.16 -6.57
CA HIS A 302 14.07 8.62 -6.11
C HIS A 302 13.37 7.77 -7.20
N ALA A 303 12.80 6.64 -6.79
CA ALA A 303 12.23 5.65 -7.69
C ALA A 303 11.03 6.18 -8.48
N PHE A 304 10.11 6.84 -7.76
CA PHE A 304 8.86 7.35 -8.29
C PHE A 304 8.72 8.82 -7.91
N ILE A 305 8.28 9.64 -8.85
CA ILE A 305 7.94 11.05 -8.65
C ILE A 305 6.51 11.24 -9.11
N GLY A 306 5.73 12.03 -8.37
CA GLY A 306 4.39 12.43 -8.79
C GLY A 306 4.10 13.91 -8.62
N THR A 307 2.89 14.32 -8.99
CA THR A 307 2.49 15.73 -8.92
C THR A 307 1.70 16.02 -7.64
N ALA A 308 2.09 17.06 -6.91
CA ALA A 308 1.41 17.50 -5.70
C ALA A 308 0.21 18.42 -5.99
N PRO A 309 -0.82 18.47 -5.13
CA PRO A 309 -1.84 19.51 -5.20
C PRO A 309 -1.24 20.90 -4.99
N ILE A 310 -1.51 21.82 -5.91
CA ILE A 310 -0.95 23.19 -5.88
C ILE A 310 -1.75 24.15 -5.00
N ASN A 311 -2.98 23.82 -4.61
CA ASN A 311 -3.86 24.70 -3.84
C ASN A 311 -4.29 24.07 -2.52
N LEU A 312 -4.55 24.93 -1.53
CA LEU A 312 -4.92 24.51 -0.17
C LEU A 312 -6.25 23.74 -0.14
N THR A 313 -7.22 24.15 -0.95
CA THR A 313 -8.57 23.55 -0.96
C THR A 313 -8.53 22.07 -1.37
N GLU A 314 -7.84 21.74 -2.46
CA GLU A 314 -7.65 20.38 -2.94
C GLU A 314 -6.83 19.55 -1.93
N ARG A 315 -5.82 20.17 -1.32
CA ARG A 315 -5.05 19.54 -0.24
C ARG A 315 -5.93 19.19 0.97
N LEU A 316 -6.80 20.10 1.42
CA LEU A 316 -7.73 19.85 2.52
C LEU A 316 -8.78 18.80 2.16
N PHE A 317 -9.30 18.78 0.93
CA PHE A 317 -10.21 17.72 0.49
C PHE A 317 -9.52 16.35 0.44
N GLN A 318 -8.26 16.29 0.03
CA GLN A 318 -7.48 15.06 0.08
C GLN A 318 -7.33 14.54 1.52
N VAL A 319 -6.95 15.42 2.44
CA VAL A 319 -6.79 15.09 3.86
C VAL A 319 -8.12 14.69 4.50
N LEU A 320 -9.22 15.36 4.15
CA LEU A 320 -10.57 14.99 4.57
C LEU A 320 -10.90 13.55 4.15
N ARG A 321 -10.62 13.17 2.90
CA ARG A 321 -10.85 11.79 2.43
C ARG A 321 -10.02 10.77 3.19
N TRP A 322 -8.75 11.05 3.45
CA TRP A 322 -7.87 10.18 4.22
C TRP A 322 -8.36 10.00 5.66
N SER A 323 -8.77 11.09 6.30
CA SER A 323 -9.30 11.05 7.66
C SER A 323 -10.64 10.32 7.75
N THR A 324 -11.55 10.56 6.81
CA THR A 324 -12.82 9.83 6.77
C THR A 324 -12.59 8.33 6.55
N GLY A 325 -11.74 7.95 5.59
CA GLY A 325 -11.43 6.54 5.35
C GLY A 325 -10.74 5.86 6.54
N SER A 326 -9.84 6.57 7.22
CA SER A 326 -9.17 6.07 8.43
C SER A 326 -10.15 5.74 9.54
N LEU A 327 -11.12 6.63 9.80
CA LEU A 327 -12.20 6.39 10.76
C LEU A 327 -13.18 5.31 10.29
N GLU A 328 -13.49 5.23 9.00
CA GLU A 328 -14.30 4.14 8.45
C GLU A 328 -13.64 2.79 8.71
N ILE A 329 -12.31 2.67 8.55
CA ILE A 329 -11.56 1.46 8.90
C ILE A 329 -11.74 1.16 10.39
N PHE A 330 -11.59 2.15 11.26
CA PHE A 330 -11.74 1.98 12.71
C PHE A 330 -13.13 1.47 13.10
N PHE A 331 -14.20 1.99 12.51
CA PHE A 331 -15.57 1.55 12.80
C PHE A 331 -16.03 0.33 11.98
N SER A 332 -15.20 -0.17 11.07
CA SER A 332 -15.50 -1.35 10.27
C SER A 332 -15.09 -2.66 10.95
N LYS A 333 -15.39 -3.78 10.28
CA LYS A 333 -14.88 -5.12 10.67
C LYS A 333 -13.34 -5.21 10.64
N ASN A 334 -12.67 -4.28 9.97
CA ASN A 334 -11.21 -4.23 9.86
C ASN A 334 -10.55 -3.41 10.99
N ASN A 335 -11.21 -3.24 12.14
CA ASN A 335 -10.67 -2.50 13.26
C ASN A 335 -9.34 -3.13 13.77
N PRO A 336 -8.24 -2.36 13.85
CA PRO A 336 -6.94 -2.82 14.38
C PRO A 336 -6.98 -3.38 15.81
N LEU A 337 -7.91 -2.93 16.67
CA LEU A 337 -8.05 -3.41 18.04
C LEU A 337 -8.33 -4.92 18.10
N PHE A 338 -9.16 -5.41 17.19
CA PHE A 338 -9.55 -6.82 17.09
C PHE A 338 -8.74 -7.59 16.04
N GLY A 339 -7.60 -7.05 15.61
CA GLY A 339 -6.71 -7.69 14.65
C GLY A 339 -6.19 -9.05 15.14
N SER A 340 -5.78 -9.88 14.18
CA SER A 340 -5.19 -11.21 14.43
C SER A 340 -3.96 -11.18 15.34
N THR A 341 -3.69 -12.29 16.04
CA THR A 341 -2.45 -12.48 16.82
C THR A 341 -1.19 -12.48 15.96
N TYR A 342 -1.32 -12.62 14.63
CA TYR A 342 -0.19 -12.54 13.70
C TYR A 342 0.28 -11.10 13.41
N LEU A 343 -0.48 -10.10 13.85
CA LEU A 343 -0.08 -8.70 13.76
C LEU A 343 0.86 -8.36 14.92
N HIS A 344 2.06 -7.87 14.61
CA HIS A 344 3.03 -7.50 15.63
C HIS A 344 2.43 -6.45 16.61
N PRO A 345 2.62 -6.56 17.94
CA PRO A 345 1.96 -5.68 18.91
C PRO A 345 2.20 -4.19 18.67
N LEU A 346 3.44 -3.79 18.37
CA LEU A 346 3.75 -2.40 18.03
C LEU A 346 3.20 -1.98 16.65
N GLN A 347 3.06 -2.94 15.71
CA GLN A 347 2.39 -2.67 14.42
C GLN A 347 0.90 -2.45 14.64
N ARG A 348 0.28 -3.17 15.59
CA ARG A 348 -1.11 -2.95 16.00
C ARG A 348 -1.29 -1.54 16.53
N ILE A 349 -0.39 -1.08 17.42
CA ILE A 349 -0.42 0.30 17.93
C ILE A 349 -0.30 1.30 16.79
N ALA A 350 0.60 1.07 15.81
CA ALA A 350 0.73 1.93 14.64
C ALA A 350 -0.56 1.99 13.80
N TYR A 351 -1.21 0.86 13.54
CA TYR A 351 -2.50 0.83 12.83
C TYR A 351 -3.62 1.49 13.64
N ILE A 352 -3.67 1.31 14.96
CA ILE A 352 -4.60 2.04 15.83
C ILE A 352 -4.37 3.53 15.67
N ASN A 353 -3.13 4.01 15.78
CA ASN A 353 -2.79 5.42 15.61
C ASN A 353 -3.22 5.97 14.23
N ILE A 354 -2.93 5.26 13.15
CA ILE A 354 -3.30 5.68 11.78
C ILE A 354 -4.81 5.67 11.57
N THR A 355 -5.58 4.82 12.25
CA THR A 355 -7.04 4.78 12.09
C THR A 355 -7.77 5.76 13.02
N THR A 356 -7.16 6.17 14.14
CA THR A 356 -7.79 7.05 15.15
C THR A 356 -7.24 8.47 15.19
N TYR A 357 -6.16 8.80 14.46
CA TYR A 357 -5.58 10.15 14.46
C TYR A 357 -6.60 11.28 14.23
N PRO A 358 -7.68 11.15 13.44
CA PRO A 358 -8.61 12.26 13.24
C PRO A 358 -9.32 12.69 14.53
N PHE A 359 -9.46 11.80 15.53
CA PHE A 359 -10.03 12.16 16.83
C PHE A 359 -9.20 13.19 17.61
N THR A 360 -7.93 13.39 17.25
CA THR A 360 -7.10 14.46 17.81
C THR A 360 -7.73 15.85 17.63
N ALA A 361 -8.59 16.03 16.62
CA ALA A 361 -9.35 17.26 16.40
C ALA A 361 -10.22 17.66 17.61
N ILE A 362 -10.89 16.69 18.25
CA ILE A 362 -11.75 16.95 19.41
C ILE A 362 -10.91 17.52 20.55
N PHE A 363 -9.79 16.87 20.87
CA PHE A 363 -8.88 17.30 21.93
C PHE A 363 -8.25 18.65 21.63
N LEU A 364 -7.91 18.92 20.35
CA LEU A 364 -7.33 20.19 19.95
C LEU A 364 -8.31 21.37 20.08
N ILE A 365 -9.61 21.15 19.85
CA ILE A 365 -10.64 22.16 20.09
C ILE A 365 -10.68 22.53 21.57
N PHE A 366 -10.70 21.54 22.47
CA PHE A 366 -10.66 21.83 23.91
C PHE A 366 -9.35 22.56 24.28
N TYR A 367 -8.22 22.09 23.76
CA TYR A 367 -6.91 22.68 24.05
C TYR A 367 -6.80 24.14 23.60
N THR A 368 -7.42 24.51 22.48
CA THR A 368 -7.38 25.88 21.95
C THR A 368 -8.46 26.80 22.53
N THR A 369 -9.62 26.27 22.90
CA THR A 369 -10.75 27.07 23.42
C THR A 369 -10.67 27.33 24.92
N VAL A 370 -10.15 26.39 25.71
CA VAL A 370 -10.07 26.53 27.18
C VAL A 370 -9.26 27.77 27.60
N PRO A 371 -8.04 28.03 27.07
CA PRO A 371 -7.30 29.24 27.41
C PRO A 371 -8.06 30.52 27.00
N ALA A 372 -8.68 30.54 25.82
CA ALA A 372 -9.45 31.68 25.35
C ALA A 372 -10.65 31.99 26.26
N LEU A 373 -11.38 30.96 26.70
CA LEU A 373 -12.47 31.11 27.66
C LEU A 373 -11.97 31.61 29.02
N SER A 374 -10.84 31.11 29.51
CA SER A 374 -10.23 31.63 30.75
C SER A 374 -9.89 33.12 30.65
N PHE A 375 -9.37 33.58 29.51
CA PHE A 375 -9.09 35.01 29.30
C PHE A 375 -10.35 35.87 29.28
N VAL A 376 -11.44 35.39 28.66
CA VAL A 376 -12.70 36.15 28.59
C VAL A 376 -13.46 36.15 29.93
N THR A 377 -13.49 35.01 30.61
CA THR A 377 -14.27 34.84 31.85
C THR A 377 -13.52 35.22 33.11
N GLY A 378 -12.19 35.39 33.04
CA GLY A 378 -11.32 35.57 34.20
C GLY A 378 -11.13 34.30 35.06
N HIS A 379 -11.73 33.18 34.67
CA HIS A 379 -11.66 31.91 35.41
C HIS A 379 -10.52 31.04 34.86
N PHE A 380 -9.38 31.06 35.56
CA PHE A 380 -8.23 30.22 35.23
C PHE A 380 -8.29 28.87 35.95
N ILE A 381 -7.98 27.79 35.23
CA ILE A 381 -7.91 26.42 35.78
C ILE A 381 -6.80 26.32 36.84
N VAL A 382 -5.65 26.94 36.57
CA VAL A 382 -4.51 26.98 37.49
C VAL A 382 -4.36 28.42 37.99
N GLN A 383 -4.85 28.69 39.20
CA GLN A 383 -4.82 30.05 39.77
C GLN A 383 -3.53 30.37 40.52
N ARG A 384 -2.92 29.37 41.19
CA ARG A 384 -1.70 29.51 41.98
C ARG A 384 -0.75 28.33 41.72
N PRO A 385 0.04 28.38 40.65
CA PRO A 385 0.99 27.32 40.34
C PRO A 385 2.05 27.20 41.45
N THR A 386 2.27 25.99 41.93
CA THR A 386 3.30 25.69 42.95
C THR A 386 4.68 25.55 42.30
N THR A 387 5.75 25.58 43.10
CA THR A 387 7.11 25.29 42.59
C THR A 387 7.18 23.94 41.87
N MET A 388 6.50 22.91 42.40
CA MET A 388 6.45 21.59 41.78
C MET A 388 5.77 21.61 40.41
N PHE A 389 4.73 22.43 40.22
CA PHE A 389 4.08 22.59 38.91
C PHE A 389 5.08 23.08 37.86
N TYR A 390 5.88 24.10 38.17
CA TYR A 390 6.89 24.62 37.24
C TYR A 390 8.00 23.60 36.95
N VAL A 391 8.42 22.83 37.95
CA VAL A 391 9.39 21.74 37.75
C VAL A 391 8.84 20.69 36.79
N TYR A 392 7.60 20.21 37.01
CA TYR A 392 6.96 19.25 36.11
C TYR A 392 6.77 19.81 34.71
N LEU A 393 6.35 21.07 34.58
CA LEU A 393 6.22 21.73 33.29
C LEU A 393 7.57 21.79 32.56
N GLY A 394 8.65 22.17 33.27
CA GLY A 394 10.00 22.18 32.72
C GLY A 394 10.45 20.80 32.23
N ILE A 395 10.20 19.74 32.99
CA ILE A 395 10.53 18.36 32.61
C ILE A 395 9.75 17.96 31.35
N VAL A 396 8.46 18.25 31.28
CA VAL A 396 7.62 17.91 30.12
C VAL A 396 8.10 18.66 28.87
N LEU A 397 8.33 19.97 28.97
CA LEU A 397 8.82 20.77 27.85
C LEU A 397 10.20 20.32 27.36
N ALA A 398 11.12 20.02 28.29
CA ALA A 398 12.43 19.48 27.95
C ALA A 398 12.32 18.12 27.26
N THR A 399 11.44 17.24 27.74
CA THR A 399 11.20 15.93 27.13
C THR A 399 10.64 16.06 25.71
N LEU A 400 9.66 16.94 25.50
CA LEU A 400 9.09 17.20 24.18
C LEU A 400 10.13 17.76 23.21
N LEU A 401 10.98 18.68 23.67
CA LEU A 401 12.07 19.24 22.87
C LEU A 401 13.08 18.16 22.46
N ILE A 402 13.47 17.27 23.39
CA ILE A 402 14.37 16.15 23.11
C ILE A 402 13.75 15.22 22.06
N ILE A 403 12.46 14.88 22.20
CA ILE A 403 11.75 14.03 21.23
C ILE A 403 11.74 14.69 19.85
N ALA A 404 11.42 15.99 19.75
CA ALA A 404 11.41 16.71 18.49
C ALA A 404 12.80 16.72 17.82
N VAL A 405 13.87 16.97 18.58
CA VAL A 405 15.25 16.93 18.06
C VAL A 405 15.62 15.53 17.56
N LEU A 406 15.24 14.49 18.30
CA LEU A 406 15.47 13.09 17.89
C LEU A 406 14.71 12.75 16.60
N GLU A 407 13.45 13.19 16.48
CA GLU A 407 12.63 12.95 15.29
C GLU A 407 13.22 13.63 14.04
N VAL A 408 13.60 14.91 14.16
CA VAL A 408 14.24 15.67 13.08
C VAL A 408 15.53 14.97 12.62
N LYS A 409 16.38 14.57 13.57
CA LYS A 409 17.66 13.92 13.28
C LYS A 409 17.48 12.53 12.67
N TRP A 410 16.54 11.74 13.18
CA TRP A 410 16.28 10.38 12.68
C TRP A 410 15.64 10.38 11.29
N ALA A 411 14.68 11.26 11.05
CA ALA A 411 14.02 11.37 9.75
C ALA A 411 14.92 12.04 8.68
N GLY A 412 16.00 12.71 9.09
CA GLY A 412 16.89 13.43 8.17
C GLY A 412 16.18 14.61 7.50
N VAL A 413 15.31 15.28 8.25
CA VAL A 413 14.57 16.47 7.82
C VAL A 413 15.12 17.71 8.51
N THR A 414 14.77 18.87 8.01
CA THR A 414 15.08 20.16 8.64
C THR A 414 14.07 20.47 9.75
N VAL A 415 14.48 21.30 10.72
CA VAL A 415 13.56 21.82 11.76
C VAL A 415 12.41 22.60 11.12
N PHE A 416 12.67 23.29 10.00
CA PHE A 416 11.65 24.02 9.26
C PHE A 416 10.59 23.09 8.66
N GLU A 417 10.99 22.01 7.99
CA GLU A 417 10.05 20.98 7.49
C GLU A 417 9.24 20.37 8.64
N TRP A 418 9.87 20.10 9.79
CA TRP A 418 9.19 19.58 10.97
C TRP A 418 8.13 20.53 11.50
N PHE A 419 8.49 21.81 11.67
CA PHE A 419 7.58 22.84 12.14
C PHE A 419 6.43 23.09 11.14
N ARG A 420 6.73 23.12 9.84
CA ARG A 420 5.75 23.31 8.77
C ARG A 420 4.71 22.18 8.75
N ASN A 421 5.16 20.94 8.93
CA ASN A 421 4.26 19.80 9.06
C ASN A 421 3.37 19.93 10.30
N GLY A 422 3.92 20.39 11.43
CA GLY A 422 3.17 20.67 12.66
C GLY A 422 2.08 21.74 12.46
N GLN A 423 2.40 22.84 11.78
CA GLN A 423 1.43 23.89 11.44
C GLN A 423 0.30 23.34 10.56
N PHE A 424 0.64 22.59 9.51
CA PHE A 424 -0.35 21.98 8.63
C PHE A 424 -1.23 20.96 9.39
N TRP A 425 -0.63 20.16 10.28
CA TRP A 425 -1.37 19.25 11.16
C TRP A 425 -2.40 19.98 12.02
N MET A 426 -2.06 21.12 12.62
CA MET A 426 -3.03 21.93 13.39
C MET A 426 -4.16 22.47 12.50
N THR A 427 -3.83 23.01 11.32
CA THR A 427 -4.83 23.51 10.35
C THR A 427 -5.77 22.40 9.90
N ALA A 428 -5.24 21.23 9.53
CA ALA A 428 -6.02 20.07 9.12
C ALA A 428 -6.88 19.54 10.27
N SER A 429 -6.36 19.53 11.50
CA SER A 429 -7.07 19.06 12.69
C SER A 429 -8.31 19.91 13.01
N MET A 430 -8.16 21.24 12.96
CA MET A 430 -9.25 22.18 13.25
C MET A 430 -10.27 22.30 12.11
N SER A 431 -10.03 21.68 10.94
CA SER A 431 -10.91 21.74 9.77
C SER A 431 -11.29 20.35 9.27
N ALA A 432 -10.47 19.75 8.40
CA ALA A 432 -10.73 18.50 7.72
C ALA A 432 -10.95 17.31 8.69
N TYR A 433 -10.17 17.20 9.77
CA TYR A 433 -10.31 16.10 10.72
C TYR A 433 -11.61 16.22 11.52
N LEU A 434 -11.92 17.41 12.00
CA LEU A 434 -13.18 17.68 12.69
C LEU A 434 -14.38 17.34 11.80
N GLN A 435 -14.35 17.78 10.54
CA GLN A 435 -15.38 17.45 9.57
C GLN A 435 -15.49 15.93 9.34
N ALA A 436 -14.38 15.22 9.18
CA ALA A 436 -14.36 13.77 9.04
C ALA A 436 -14.98 13.06 10.25
N VAL A 437 -14.63 13.47 11.46
CA VAL A 437 -15.17 12.92 12.70
C VAL A 437 -16.68 13.11 12.76
N CYS A 438 -17.18 14.32 12.51
CA CYS A 438 -18.62 14.58 12.47
C CYS A 438 -19.34 13.73 11.41
N GLN A 439 -18.77 13.63 10.20
CA GLN A 439 -19.31 12.83 9.12
C GLN A 439 -19.43 11.35 9.50
N VAL A 440 -18.36 10.75 10.03
CA VAL A 440 -18.36 9.32 10.37
C VAL A 440 -19.25 9.05 11.57
N LEU A 441 -19.28 9.91 12.59
CA LEU A 441 -20.20 9.75 13.71
C LEU A 441 -21.67 9.79 13.26
N ILE A 442 -22.03 10.71 12.36
CA ILE A 442 -23.37 10.75 11.76
C ILE A 442 -23.64 9.47 10.99
N LYS A 443 -22.70 8.98 10.19
CA LYS A 443 -22.84 7.72 9.44
C LYS A 443 -23.03 6.51 10.37
N VAL A 444 -22.27 6.43 11.47
CA VAL A 444 -22.34 5.33 12.44
C VAL A 444 -23.67 5.37 13.22
N ILE A 445 -24.13 6.56 13.61
CA ILE A 445 -25.37 6.73 14.39
C ILE A 445 -26.61 6.57 13.51
N PHE A 446 -26.63 7.15 12.31
CA PHE A 446 -27.82 7.24 11.45
C PHE A 446 -27.80 6.30 10.24
N GLN A 447 -26.75 5.49 10.05
CA GLN A 447 -26.58 4.54 8.94
C GLN A 447 -26.76 5.14 7.53
N LYS A 448 -26.45 6.44 7.35
CA LYS A 448 -26.53 7.14 6.05
C LYS A 448 -25.21 7.08 5.29
N ASP A 449 -25.27 6.77 4.00
CA ASP A 449 -24.11 6.81 3.10
C ASP A 449 -23.67 8.25 2.78
N ILE A 450 -22.36 8.47 2.75
CA ILE A 450 -21.74 9.78 2.44
C ILE A 450 -21.11 9.70 1.05
N SER A 451 -21.48 10.64 0.17
CA SER A 451 -20.86 10.81 -1.14
C SER A 451 -19.58 11.65 -1.02
N PHE A 452 -18.57 11.33 -1.84
CA PHE A 452 -17.25 11.99 -1.80
C PHE A 452 -16.91 12.63 -3.14
N LYS A 453 -16.30 13.83 -3.09
CA LYS A 453 -15.75 14.53 -4.26
C LYS A 453 -14.29 14.10 -4.48
N LEU A 454 -13.91 13.81 -5.72
CA LEU A 454 -12.52 13.52 -6.09
C LEU A 454 -11.70 14.81 -6.10
N THR A 455 -10.46 14.74 -5.60
CA THR A 455 -9.50 15.85 -5.63
C THR A 455 -9.08 16.09 -7.09
N SER A 456 -9.18 17.31 -7.59
CA SER A 456 -8.68 17.65 -8.91
C SER A 456 -7.17 17.94 -8.84
N LYS A 457 -6.39 17.30 -9.71
CA LYS A 457 -5.00 17.66 -9.96
C LYS A 457 -4.97 18.27 -11.37
N LEU A 458 -4.53 19.52 -11.47
CA LEU A 458 -4.27 20.12 -12.77
C LEU A 458 -3.07 19.37 -13.39
N PRO A 459 -3.17 18.96 -14.67
CA PRO A 459 -2.11 18.24 -15.35
C PRO A 459 -0.83 19.06 -15.50
#